data_AF-A0AAW0BQY7-F1
#
_entry.id   AF-A0AAW0BQY7-F1
#
_cell.length_a   1.000
_cell.length_b   1.000
_cell.length_c   1.000
_cell.angle_alpha   90.00
_cell.angle_beta   90.00
_cell.angle_gamma   90.00
#
_symmetry.space_group_name_H-M   'P 1'
#
loop_
_entity.id
_entity.type
_entity.pdbx_description
1 polymer ?
#
loop_
_entity_poly.entity_id
_entity_poly.type
_entity_poly.pdbx_seq_one_letter_code
_entity_poly.pdbx_strand_id
1 'polypeptide(L)'
;MASKSLLDWPRESTISTIFFSLGGLLIDLSAIPVSRFLSSPTGLSARFLTPLLSGTLLRVSNGASAIESKPLKAVALLSLFYVFGVFVLSAIMSVTAQLMGNKTGYKNKEPRLIKRHLTGLPHRMVATHEALYDIFPAYALAAALFASSVSASDRLTPAGSTALNALVLHVFLKLFVFAPAYVLDVDLVRTCSHVTALGAILNAFWDVAVA
;
A
#
# COMPACT_ATOMS: atom_id res chain seq x y z
N MET A 1 3.91 44.94 -14.61
CA MET A 1 4.19 43.56 -14.13
C MET A 1 4.86 43.67 -12.77
N ALA A 2 4.12 43.47 -11.68
CA ALA A 2 4.68 43.50 -10.33
C ALA A 2 5.24 42.11 -10.00
N SER A 3 6.53 42.04 -9.66
CA SER A 3 7.17 40.83 -9.18
C SER A 3 6.59 40.48 -7.80
N LYS A 4 5.80 39.40 -7.72
CA LYS A 4 5.48 38.80 -6.42
C LYS A 4 6.77 38.29 -5.80
N SER A 5 7.09 38.78 -4.59
CA SER A 5 8.28 38.34 -3.89
C SER A 5 8.05 36.92 -3.36
N LEU A 6 9.11 36.13 -3.27
CA LEU A 6 9.09 34.78 -2.67
C LEU A 6 8.62 34.76 -1.21
N LEU A 7 8.38 35.92 -0.59
CA LEU A 7 7.89 36.07 0.78
C LEU A 7 6.36 36.22 0.90
N ASP A 8 5.62 36.35 -0.20
CA ASP A 8 4.16 36.55 -0.18
C ASP A 8 3.36 35.23 -0.01
N TRP A 9 3.97 34.19 0.56
CA TRP A 9 3.28 32.92 0.83
C TRP A 9 2.28 33.09 1.99
N PRO A 10 1.01 32.67 1.84
CA PRO A 10 0.00 32.88 2.87
C PRO A 10 0.34 32.02 4.11
N ARG A 11 0.87 32.67 5.16
CA ARG A 11 1.26 32.03 6.44
C ARG A 11 0.12 31.27 7.13
N GLU A 12 -1.14 31.64 6.88
CA GLU A 12 -2.32 30.96 7.44
C GLU A 12 -2.55 29.56 6.84
N SER A 13 -2.08 29.32 5.60
CA SER A 13 -2.12 27.99 4.97
C SER A 13 -1.10 27.02 5.56
N THR A 14 0.02 27.54 6.09
CA THR A 14 1.13 26.70 6.57
C THR A 14 0.80 26.05 7.91
N ILE A 15 0.20 26.79 8.84
CA ILE A 15 -0.16 26.27 10.16
C ILE A 15 -1.28 25.23 10.04
N SER A 16 -2.33 25.53 9.27
CA SER A 16 -3.43 24.58 9.01
C SER A 16 -2.94 23.31 8.30
N THR A 17 -2.04 23.43 7.32
CA THR A 17 -1.41 22.27 6.66
C THR A 17 -0.54 21.46 7.63
N ILE A 18 0.21 22.11 8.52
CA ILE A 18 1.02 21.45 9.54
C ILE A 18 0.13 20.72 10.54
N PHE A 19 -0.94 21.33 11.04
CA PHE A 19 -1.88 20.67 11.96
C PHE A 19 -2.63 19.51 11.30
N PHE A 20 -3.02 19.64 10.03
CA PHE A 20 -3.64 18.55 9.28
C PHE A 20 -2.66 17.40 9.01
N SER A 21 -1.39 17.72 8.72
CA SER A 21 -0.32 16.74 8.54
C SER A 21 0.04 16.03 9.85
N LEU A 22 0.12 16.76 10.98
CA LEU A 22 0.31 16.17 12.31
C LEU A 22 -0.88 15.33 12.75
N GLY A 23 -2.11 15.77 12.46
CA GLY A 23 -3.32 15.00 12.71
C GLY A 23 -3.34 13.68 11.93
N GLY A 24 -2.97 13.72 10.65
CA GLY A 24 -2.80 12.52 9.83
C GLY A 24 -1.75 11.57 10.39
N LEU A 25 -0.57 12.10 10.76
CA LEU A 25 0.51 11.32 11.37
C LEU A 25 0.06 10.65 12.69
N LEU A 26 -0.64 11.37 13.57
CA LEU A 26 -1.12 10.82 14.84
C LEU A 26 -2.15 9.71 14.63
N ILE A 27 -3.02 9.85 13.62
CA ILE A 27 -3.96 8.80 13.23
C ILE A 27 -3.21 7.56 12.71
N ASP A 28 -2.19 7.75 11.87
CA ASP A 28 -1.36 6.65 11.36
C ASP A 28 -0.58 5.92 12.46
N LEU A 29 -0.01 6.67 13.41
CA LEU A 29 0.66 6.11 14.59
C LEU A 29 -0.32 5.34 15.49
N SER A 30 -1.57 5.81 15.61
CA SER A 30 -2.59 5.14 16.43
C SER A 30 -3.00 3.75 15.90
N ALA A 31 -2.72 3.46 14.63
CA ALA A 31 -3.00 2.14 14.04
C ALA A 31 -1.86 1.13 14.22
N ILE A 32 -0.73 1.51 14.81
CA ILE A 32 0.37 0.59 15.14
C ILE A 32 -0.12 -0.55 16.06
N PRO A 33 -0.85 -0.31 17.18
CA PRO A 33 -1.34 -1.40 18.02
C PRO A 33 -2.34 -2.31 17.29
N VAL A 34 -3.23 -1.73 16.49
CA VAL A 34 -4.26 -2.49 15.74
C VAL A 34 -3.62 -3.41 14.72
N SER A 35 -2.71 -2.88 13.91
CA SER A 35 -1.97 -3.67 12.92
C SER A 35 -1.08 -4.73 13.59
N ARG A 36 -0.45 -4.43 14.72
CA ARG A 36 0.35 -5.40 15.49
C ARG A 36 -0.51 -6.55 16.04
N PHE A 37 -1.73 -6.25 16.51
CA PHE A 37 -2.68 -7.29 16.92
C PHE A 37 -3.08 -8.20 15.75
N LEU A 38 -3.43 -7.61 14.60
CA LEU A 38 -3.80 -8.35 13.40
C LEU A 38 -2.64 -9.16 12.80
N SER A 39 -1.41 -8.68 12.94
CA SER A 39 -0.18 -9.29 12.44
C SER A 39 0.52 -10.23 13.41
N SER A 40 0.00 -10.36 14.63
CA SER A 40 0.54 -11.26 15.65
C SER A 40 0.52 -12.73 15.16
N PRO A 41 1.33 -13.63 15.76
CA PRO A 41 1.37 -15.05 15.39
C PRO A 41 0.01 -15.77 15.50
N THR A 42 -0.92 -15.23 16.29
CA THR A 42 -2.30 -15.73 16.43
C THR A 42 -3.34 -14.84 15.73
N GLY A 43 -2.89 -13.80 15.04
CA GLY A 43 -3.73 -12.80 14.37
C GLY A 43 -4.29 -13.26 13.04
N LEU A 44 -5.12 -12.39 12.44
CA LEU A 44 -5.78 -12.62 11.16
C LEU A 44 -4.78 -12.93 10.05
N SER A 45 -3.65 -12.22 10.00
CA SER A 45 -2.69 -12.42 8.92
C SER A 45 -2.01 -13.79 9.03
N ALA A 46 -1.55 -14.17 10.22
CA ALA A 46 -0.89 -15.45 10.44
C ALA A 46 -1.82 -16.65 10.17
N ARG A 47 -3.08 -16.55 10.63
CA ARG A 47 -4.04 -17.66 10.56
C ARG A 47 -4.73 -17.80 9.21
N PHE A 48 -4.95 -16.69 8.51
CA PHE A 48 -5.76 -16.69 7.29
C PHE A 48 -5.04 -16.09 6.10
N LEU A 49 -4.47 -14.89 6.20
CA LEU A 49 -3.94 -14.20 5.02
C LEU A 49 -2.65 -14.82 4.50
N THR A 50 -1.71 -15.17 5.38
CA THR A 50 -0.43 -15.79 5.01
C THR A 50 -0.66 -17.16 4.39
N PRO A 51 -1.51 -18.06 4.94
CA PRO A 51 -1.88 -19.31 4.28
C PRO A 51 -2.70 -19.11 3.00
N LEU A 52 -3.62 -18.14 2.96
CA LEU A 52 -4.44 -17.85 1.77
C LEU A 52 -3.56 -17.39 0.61
N LEU A 53 -2.72 -16.38 0.84
CA LEU A 53 -1.83 -15.80 -0.16
C LEU A 53 -0.70 -16.76 -0.52
N SER A 54 -0.08 -17.43 0.45
CA SER A 54 0.95 -18.44 0.16
C SER A 54 0.32 -19.61 -0.60
N GLY A 55 -0.86 -20.09 -0.19
CA GLY A 55 -1.58 -21.18 -0.83
C GLY A 55 -2.06 -20.85 -2.25
N THR A 56 -2.57 -19.65 -2.50
CA THR A 56 -2.99 -19.22 -3.85
C THR A 56 -1.81 -18.89 -4.75
N LEU A 57 -0.82 -18.14 -4.27
CA LEU A 57 0.37 -17.78 -5.05
C LEU A 57 1.27 -18.99 -5.34
N LEU A 58 1.37 -19.97 -4.42
CA LEU A 58 2.07 -21.24 -4.69
C LEU A 58 1.33 -22.12 -5.68
N ARG A 59 -0.01 -22.20 -5.62
CA ARG A 59 -0.81 -22.98 -6.60
C ARG A 59 -0.77 -22.40 -8.01
N VAL A 60 -0.67 -21.07 -8.13
CA VAL A 60 -0.49 -20.40 -9.42
C VAL A 60 0.93 -20.61 -9.98
N SER A 61 1.94 -20.72 -9.12
CA SER A 61 3.33 -20.84 -9.57
C SER A 61 3.78 -22.27 -9.84
N ASN A 62 3.22 -23.31 -9.21
CA ASN A 62 3.54 -24.71 -9.51
C ASN A 62 2.38 -25.65 -9.16
N GLY A 63 1.94 -26.47 -10.12
CA GLY A 63 1.14 -27.65 -9.82
C GLY A 63 1.88 -28.56 -8.83
N ALA A 64 1.44 -28.53 -7.57
CA ALA A 64 1.78 -29.44 -6.48
C ALA A 64 3.27 -29.61 -6.12
N SER A 65 3.71 -28.83 -5.13
CA SER A 65 4.28 -29.36 -3.87
C SER A 65 4.37 -28.20 -2.87
N ALA A 66 3.83 -28.39 -1.67
CA ALA A 66 3.85 -27.37 -0.61
C ALA A 66 5.31 -27.07 -0.26
N ILE A 67 5.85 -25.98 -0.82
CA ILE A 67 7.15 -25.46 -0.43
C ILE A 67 7.02 -25.06 1.02
N GLU A 68 7.64 -25.86 1.89
CA GLU A 68 8.01 -25.47 3.25
C GLU A 68 8.64 -24.07 3.16
N SER A 69 7.88 -23.08 3.62
CA SER A 69 7.92 -21.72 3.07
C SER A 69 9.20 -21.01 3.48
N LYS A 70 10.24 -21.07 2.64
CA LYS A 70 11.40 -20.20 2.81
C LYS A 70 10.92 -18.75 2.83
N PRO A 71 11.16 -17.97 3.90
CA PRO A 71 10.67 -16.60 4.05
C PRO A 71 10.97 -15.68 2.86
N LEU A 72 12.15 -15.85 2.24
CA LEU A 72 12.55 -15.12 1.04
C LEU A 72 11.62 -15.38 -0.14
N LYS A 73 11.19 -16.63 -0.36
CA LYS A 73 10.24 -16.97 -1.42
C LYS A 73 8.87 -16.35 -1.16
N ALA A 74 8.43 -16.35 0.09
CA ALA A 74 7.15 -15.75 0.48
C ALA A 74 7.13 -14.24 0.17
N VAL A 75 8.17 -13.50 0.58
CA VAL A 75 8.26 -12.05 0.30
C VAL A 75 8.45 -11.75 -1.18
N ALA A 76 9.20 -12.57 -1.91
CA ALA A 76 9.33 -12.42 -3.36
C ALA A 76 7.97 -12.57 -4.07
N LEU A 77 7.19 -13.61 -3.73
CA LEU A 77 5.85 -13.83 -4.30
C LEU A 77 4.87 -12.72 -3.89
N LEU A 78 4.89 -12.29 -2.64
CA LEU A 78 4.07 -11.20 -2.15
C LEU A 78 4.39 -9.89 -2.88
N SER A 79 5.67 -9.61 -3.09
CA SER A 79 6.12 -8.40 -3.80
C SER A 79 5.76 -8.46 -5.28
N LEU A 80 5.89 -9.61 -5.93
CA LEU A 80 5.41 -9.82 -7.29
C LEU A 80 3.89 -9.56 -7.40
N PHE A 81 3.11 -10.09 -6.47
CA PHE A 81 1.67 -9.88 -6.43
C PHE A 81 1.31 -8.40 -6.24
N TYR A 82 2.01 -7.70 -5.34
CA TYR A 82 1.73 -6.29 -5.10
C TYR A 82 2.15 -5.42 -6.28
N VAL A 83 3.32 -5.67 -6.89
CA VAL A 83 3.75 -5.02 -8.13
C VAL A 83 2.72 -5.23 -9.23
N PHE A 84 2.20 -6.45 -9.41
CA PHE A 84 1.16 -6.71 -10.39
C PHE A 84 -0.11 -5.89 -10.11
N GLY A 85 -0.56 -5.84 -8.86
CA GLY A 85 -1.73 -5.04 -8.46
C GLY A 85 -1.55 -3.53 -8.71
N VAL A 86 -0.41 -2.98 -8.30
CA VAL A 86 -0.11 -1.54 -8.43
C VAL A 86 0.22 -1.17 -9.87
N PHE A 87 1.18 -1.83 -10.51
CA PHE A 87 1.72 -1.39 -11.80
C PHE A 87 0.96 -1.93 -13.01
N VAL A 88 0.23 -3.05 -12.88
CA VAL A 88 -0.52 -3.63 -14.00
C VAL A 88 -2.01 -3.33 -13.85
N LEU A 89 -2.65 -3.87 -12.82
CA LEU A 89 -4.11 -3.76 -12.67
C LEU A 89 -4.54 -2.30 -12.48
N SER A 90 -3.90 -1.58 -11.56
CA SER A 90 -4.31 -0.20 -11.29
C SER A 90 -3.89 0.77 -12.41
N ALA A 91 -2.85 0.46 -13.18
CA ALA A 91 -2.50 1.22 -14.38
C ALA A 91 -3.55 1.06 -15.50
N ILE A 92 -3.98 -0.18 -15.78
CA ILE A 92 -5.08 -0.45 -16.72
C ILE A 92 -6.33 0.32 -16.27
N MET A 93 -6.68 0.21 -14.98
CA MET A 93 -7.80 0.95 -14.38
C MET A 93 -7.69 2.47 -14.61
N SER A 94 -6.51 3.05 -14.41
CA SER A 94 -6.23 4.48 -14.62
C SER A 94 -6.36 4.90 -16.08
N VAL A 95 -5.91 4.07 -17.04
CA VAL A 95 -6.08 4.35 -18.48
C VAL A 95 -7.56 4.25 -18.88
N THR A 96 -8.25 3.19 -18.44
CA THR A 96 -9.70 3.02 -18.70
C THR A 96 -10.50 4.18 -18.11
N ALA A 97 -10.15 4.66 -16.92
CA ALA A 97 -10.78 5.80 -16.31
C ALA A 97 -10.60 7.09 -17.12
N GLN A 98 -9.40 7.35 -17.64
CA GLN A 98 -9.16 8.50 -18.50
C GLN A 98 -9.90 8.42 -19.83
N LEU A 99 -10.11 7.21 -20.38
CA LEU A 99 -10.97 6.97 -21.53
C LEU A 99 -12.44 7.28 -21.20
N MET A 100 -12.96 6.77 -20.08
CA MET A 100 -14.35 6.95 -19.67
C MET A 100 -14.70 8.40 -19.32
N GLY A 101 -13.79 9.11 -18.65
CA GLY A 101 -14.04 10.48 -18.21
C GLY A 101 -13.85 11.55 -19.29
N ASN A 102 -13.35 11.19 -20.48
CA ASN A 102 -13.09 12.13 -21.56
C ASN A 102 -13.93 11.84 -22.80
N LYS A 103 -14.80 12.79 -23.18
CA LYS A 103 -15.65 12.70 -24.38
C LYS A 103 -14.86 12.54 -25.69
N THR A 104 -13.61 12.99 -25.71
CA THR A 104 -12.72 12.92 -26.89
C THR A 104 -11.76 11.72 -26.85
N GLY A 105 -11.93 10.81 -25.87
CA GLY A 105 -11.05 9.67 -25.66
C GLY A 105 -9.72 10.04 -24.99
N TYR A 106 -8.81 9.06 -24.94
CA TYR A 106 -7.52 9.18 -24.26
C TYR A 106 -6.52 9.97 -25.12
N LYS A 107 -6.02 11.10 -24.60
CA LYS A 107 -5.01 11.92 -25.29
C LYS A 107 -3.64 11.71 -24.66
N ASN A 108 -2.75 11.07 -25.41
CA ASN A 108 -1.38 10.78 -24.96
C ASN A 108 -0.41 11.98 -25.01
N LYS A 109 -0.81 13.11 -25.61
CA LYS A 109 0.07 14.28 -25.70
C LYS A 109 0.29 14.96 -24.34
N GLU A 110 -0.73 15.00 -23.50
CA GLU A 110 -0.70 15.63 -22.18
C GLU A 110 -1.52 14.84 -21.13
N PRO A 111 -1.13 13.59 -20.83
CA PRO A 111 -1.95 12.68 -20.03
C PRO A 111 -2.19 13.21 -18.60
N ARG A 112 -1.25 13.94 -18.03
CA ARG A 112 -1.36 14.51 -16.67
C ARG A 112 -2.36 15.66 -16.58
N LEU A 113 -2.56 16.40 -17.67
CA LEU A 113 -3.48 17.54 -17.67
C LEU A 113 -4.93 17.07 -17.65
N ILE A 114 -5.22 15.96 -18.34
CA ILE A 114 -6.56 15.37 -18.44
C ILE A 114 -7.08 14.91 -17.08
N LYS A 115 -6.20 14.33 -16.26
CA LYS A 115 -6.56 13.83 -14.93
C LYS A 115 -7.19 14.89 -14.02
N ARG A 116 -6.79 16.16 -14.18
CA ARG A 116 -7.31 17.30 -13.39
C ARG A 116 -8.77 17.61 -13.65
N HIS A 117 -9.31 17.15 -14.78
CA HIS A 117 -10.69 17.42 -15.17
C HIS A 117 -11.63 16.22 -14.95
N LEU A 118 -11.09 15.10 -14.49
CA LEU A 118 -11.90 13.93 -14.16
C LEU A 118 -12.73 14.20 -12.90
N THR A 119 -13.96 13.72 -12.89
CA THR A 119 -14.87 13.75 -11.73
C THR A 119 -15.54 12.39 -11.54
N GLY A 120 -16.13 12.14 -10.36
CA GLY A 120 -16.84 10.91 -10.05
C GLY A 120 -15.98 9.64 -10.13
N LEU A 121 -16.54 8.56 -10.67
CA LEU A 121 -15.87 7.25 -10.74
C LEU A 121 -14.53 7.29 -11.52
N PRO A 122 -14.43 7.90 -12.73
CA PRO A 122 -13.15 8.07 -13.42
C PRO A 122 -12.07 8.75 -12.57
N HIS A 123 -12.44 9.77 -11.81
CA HIS A 123 -11.51 10.44 -10.90
C HIS A 123 -11.03 9.48 -9.81
N ARG A 124 -11.96 8.78 -9.13
CA ARG A 124 -11.62 7.82 -8.07
C ARG A 124 -10.73 6.69 -8.55
N MET A 125 -10.94 6.18 -9.75
CA MET A 125 -10.09 5.14 -10.35
C MET A 125 -8.65 5.62 -10.57
N VAL A 126 -8.47 6.84 -11.12
CA VAL A 126 -7.13 7.44 -11.27
C VAL A 126 -6.49 7.74 -9.92
N ALA A 127 -7.25 8.32 -8.99
CA ALA A 127 -6.78 8.64 -7.64
C ALA A 127 -6.41 7.38 -6.84
N THR A 128 -7.12 6.27 -7.03
CA THR A 128 -6.78 4.98 -6.41
C THR A 128 -5.41 4.49 -6.88
N HIS A 129 -5.14 4.58 -8.19
CA HIS A 129 -3.85 4.22 -8.77
C HIS A 129 -2.71 5.08 -8.23
N GLU A 130 -2.92 6.40 -8.16
CA GLU A 130 -1.93 7.34 -7.60
C GLU A 130 -1.68 7.06 -6.10
N ALA A 131 -2.73 6.84 -5.32
CA ALA A 131 -2.60 6.52 -3.89
C ALA A 131 -1.89 5.18 -3.62
N LEU A 132 -2.03 4.19 -4.50
CA LEU A 132 -1.27 2.95 -4.42
C LEU A 132 0.22 3.18 -4.77
N TYR A 133 0.49 4.04 -5.75
CA TYR A 133 1.84 4.41 -6.14
C TYR A 133 2.61 5.14 -5.04
N ASP A 134 1.96 6.05 -4.31
CA ASP A 134 2.62 6.86 -3.29
C ASP A 134 3.15 6.03 -2.11
N ILE A 135 2.50 4.90 -1.81
CA ILE A 135 2.85 4.06 -0.66
C ILE A 135 3.69 2.85 -1.04
N PHE A 136 3.72 2.49 -2.33
CA PHE A 136 4.51 1.38 -2.83
C PHE A 136 6.00 1.46 -2.44
N PRO A 137 6.70 2.63 -2.52
CA PRO A 137 8.10 2.73 -2.11
C PRO A 137 8.34 2.35 -0.64
N ALA A 138 7.43 2.72 0.27
CA ALA A 138 7.55 2.39 1.68
C ALA A 138 7.45 0.87 1.91
N TYR A 139 6.52 0.20 1.22
CA TYR A 139 6.44 -1.26 1.23
C TYR A 139 7.72 -1.89 0.65
N ALA A 140 8.18 -1.42 -0.50
CA ALA A 140 9.34 -1.99 -1.18
C ALA A 140 10.60 -1.92 -0.32
N LEU A 141 10.80 -0.80 0.38
CA LEU A 141 11.88 -0.63 1.36
C LEU A 141 11.73 -1.62 2.52
N ALA A 142 10.55 -1.74 3.12
CA ALA A 142 10.30 -2.67 4.23
C ALA A 142 10.54 -4.13 3.83
N ALA A 143 10.07 -4.53 2.65
CA ALA A 143 10.26 -5.86 2.10
C ALA A 143 11.74 -6.16 1.80
N ALA A 144 12.49 -5.18 1.29
CA ALA A 144 13.92 -5.31 1.03
C ALA A 144 14.74 -5.45 2.33
N LEU A 145 14.44 -4.64 3.35
CA LEU A 145 15.08 -4.75 4.67
C LEU A 145 14.75 -6.09 5.35
N PHE A 146 13.49 -6.55 5.25
CA PHE A 146 13.13 -7.87 5.72
C PHE A 146 13.93 -8.96 4.99
N ALA A 147 14.00 -8.90 3.66
CA ALA A 147 14.74 -9.88 2.88
C ALA A 147 16.23 -9.93 3.23
N SER A 148 16.87 -8.77 3.47
CA SER A 148 18.26 -8.71 3.90
C SER A 148 18.47 -9.30 5.30
N SER A 149 17.55 -9.04 6.24
CA SER A 149 17.63 -9.60 7.61
C SER A 149 17.52 -11.13 7.66
N VAL A 150 16.67 -11.70 6.80
CA VAL A 150 16.42 -13.14 6.75
C VAL A 150 17.52 -13.88 6.00
N SER A 151 18.08 -13.30 4.94
CA SER A 151 19.18 -13.91 4.19
C SER A 151 20.44 -14.14 5.03
N ALA A 152 20.56 -13.46 6.17
CA ALA A 152 21.66 -13.64 7.12
C ALA A 152 21.44 -14.79 8.12
N SER A 153 20.20 -15.22 8.36
CA SER A 153 19.85 -16.08 9.50
C SER A 153 19.20 -17.44 9.17
N ASP A 154 18.76 -17.66 7.92
CA ASP A 154 18.08 -18.88 7.41
C ASP A 154 16.89 -19.42 8.26
N ARG A 155 16.54 -18.73 9.36
CA ARG A 155 15.46 -19.03 10.30
C ARG A 155 14.73 -17.73 10.63
N LEU A 156 13.40 -17.75 10.61
CA LEU A 156 12.64 -16.60 11.11
C LEU A 156 12.74 -16.55 12.63
N THR A 157 13.16 -15.39 13.14
CA THR A 157 12.89 -15.02 14.54
C THR A 157 11.39 -14.76 14.72
N PRO A 158 10.88 -14.74 15.97
CA PRO A 158 9.51 -14.32 16.24
C PRO A 158 9.20 -12.90 15.70
N ALA A 159 10.18 -12.00 15.79
CA ALA A 159 10.11 -10.66 15.21
C ALA A 159 10.01 -10.72 13.67
N GLY A 160 10.86 -11.52 13.02
CA GLY A 160 10.77 -11.74 11.57
C GLY A 160 9.43 -12.30 11.12
N SER A 161 8.83 -13.23 11.88
CA SER A 161 7.50 -13.78 11.55
C SER A 161 6.41 -12.70 11.64
N THR A 162 6.52 -11.82 12.64
CA THR A 162 5.59 -10.69 12.82
C THR A 162 5.75 -9.66 11.70
N ALA A 163 6.99 -9.36 11.29
CA ALA A 163 7.30 -8.48 10.16
C ALA A 163 6.72 -9.02 8.85
N LEU A 164 6.91 -10.31 8.55
CA LEU A 164 6.33 -10.95 7.36
C LEU A 164 4.80 -10.85 7.35
N ASN A 165 4.17 -11.15 8.49
CA ASN A 165 2.73 -11.04 8.67
C ASN A 165 2.21 -9.60 8.48
N ALA A 166 2.98 -8.60 8.90
CA ALA A 166 2.66 -7.19 8.70
C ALA A 166 2.76 -6.78 7.22
N LEU A 167 3.78 -7.25 6.49
CA LEU A 167 3.87 -7.06 5.04
C LEU A 167 2.68 -7.70 4.30
N VAL A 168 2.29 -8.91 4.70
CA VAL A 168 1.11 -9.60 4.15
C VAL A 168 -0.16 -8.81 4.41
N LEU A 169 -0.36 -8.33 5.65
CA LEU A 169 -1.51 -7.53 6.02
C LEU A 169 -1.57 -6.22 5.21
N HIS A 170 -0.44 -5.56 5.01
CA HIS A 170 -0.37 -4.34 4.19
C HIS A 170 -0.88 -4.58 2.76
N VAL A 171 -0.33 -5.58 2.07
CA VAL A 171 -0.70 -5.88 0.68
C VAL A 171 -2.17 -6.26 0.59
N PHE A 172 -2.66 -7.06 1.54
CA PHE A 172 -4.07 -7.43 1.59
C PHE A 172 -4.98 -6.21 1.74
N LEU A 173 -4.71 -5.35 2.74
CA LEU A 173 -5.50 -4.16 2.99
C LEU A 173 -5.46 -3.19 1.81
N LYS A 174 -4.31 -2.99 1.15
CA LYS A 174 -4.21 -2.07 0.03
C LYS A 174 -4.96 -2.55 -1.21
N LEU A 175 -4.81 -3.83 -1.56
CA LEU A 175 -5.37 -4.35 -2.82
C LEU A 175 -6.83 -4.81 -2.69
N PHE A 176 -7.21 -5.42 -1.56
CA PHE A 176 -8.54 -6.05 -1.42
C PHE A 176 -9.54 -5.24 -0.62
N VAL A 177 -9.09 -4.24 0.14
CA VAL A 177 -9.98 -3.42 0.97
C VAL A 177 -9.94 -1.96 0.53
N PHE A 178 -8.76 -1.34 0.58
CA PHE A 178 -8.56 0.08 0.26
C PHE A 178 -8.90 0.39 -1.20
N ALA A 179 -8.31 -0.32 -2.16
CA ALA A 179 -8.54 -0.02 -3.57
C ALA A 179 -10.01 -0.19 -3.99
N PRO A 180 -10.72 -1.28 -3.64
CA PRO A 180 -12.16 -1.38 -3.87
C PRO A 180 -12.97 -0.32 -3.14
N ALA A 181 -12.69 -0.05 -1.86
CA ALA A 181 -13.40 0.98 -1.09
C ALA A 181 -13.19 2.38 -1.68
N TYR A 182 -12.03 2.66 -2.26
CA TYR A 182 -11.75 3.92 -2.95
C TYR A 182 -12.60 4.05 -4.20
N VAL A 183 -12.61 3.03 -5.06
CA VAL A 183 -13.41 3.04 -6.30
C VAL A 183 -14.91 3.15 -6.00
N LEU A 184 -15.39 2.41 -4.99
CA LEU A 184 -16.78 2.34 -4.54
C LEU A 184 -17.23 3.51 -3.66
N ASP A 185 -16.34 4.48 -3.37
CA ASP A 185 -16.66 5.67 -2.58
C ASP A 185 -17.08 5.38 -1.12
N VAL A 186 -16.47 4.37 -0.49
CA VAL A 186 -16.73 4.00 0.90
C VAL A 186 -15.65 4.60 1.80
N ASP A 187 -15.84 5.86 2.19
CA ASP A 187 -14.84 6.70 2.85
C ASP A 187 -14.25 6.08 4.13
N LEU A 188 -15.11 5.60 5.04
CA LEU A 188 -14.65 5.08 6.33
C LEU A 188 -13.78 3.83 6.15
N VAL A 189 -14.22 2.89 5.29
CA VAL A 189 -13.47 1.66 5.00
C VAL A 189 -12.14 1.99 4.31
N ARG A 190 -12.15 2.94 3.37
CA ARG A 190 -10.94 3.45 2.71
C ARG A 190 -9.96 3.99 3.75
N THR A 191 -10.40 4.87 4.64
CA THR A 191 -9.54 5.48 5.66
C THR A 191 -9.00 4.43 6.64
N CYS A 192 -9.86 3.62 7.25
CA CYS A 192 -9.44 2.62 8.23
C CYS A 192 -8.45 1.61 7.63
N SER A 193 -8.71 1.12 6.41
CA SER A 193 -7.80 0.19 5.72
C SER A 193 -6.47 0.85 5.35
N HIS A 194 -6.48 2.12 4.94
CA HIS A 194 -5.28 2.87 4.62
C HIS A 194 -4.37 3.04 5.83
N VAL A 195 -4.92 3.56 6.93
CA VAL A 195 -4.21 3.84 8.18
C VAL A 195 -3.68 2.53 8.79
N THR A 196 -4.51 1.46 8.81
CA THR A 196 -4.07 0.15 9.30
C THR A 196 -2.94 -0.43 8.44
N ALA A 197 -2.99 -0.25 7.11
CA ALA A 197 -1.93 -0.69 6.22
C ALA A 197 -0.61 0.09 6.43
N LEU A 198 -0.67 1.38 6.78
CA LEU A 198 0.50 2.17 7.16
C LEU A 198 1.08 1.70 8.50
N GLY A 199 0.23 1.48 9.50
CA GLY A 199 0.65 0.89 10.77
C GLY A 199 1.34 -0.46 10.60
N ALA A 200 0.88 -1.29 9.66
CA ALA A 200 1.52 -2.57 9.33
C ALA A 200 2.94 -2.40 8.74
N ILE A 201 3.15 -1.43 7.85
CA ILE A 201 4.50 -1.11 7.35
C ILE A 201 5.41 -0.64 8.48
N LEU A 202 4.93 0.25 9.35
CA LEU A 202 5.71 0.77 10.47
C LEU A 202 6.10 -0.34 11.45
N ASN A 203 5.18 -1.26 11.75
CA ASN A 203 5.49 -2.45 12.52
C ASN A 203 6.53 -3.36 11.84
N ALA A 204 6.44 -3.54 10.52
CA ALA A 204 7.44 -4.31 9.78
C ALA A 204 8.83 -3.68 9.89
N PHE A 205 8.95 -2.35 9.75
CA PHE A 205 10.22 -1.65 9.97
C PHE A 205 10.73 -1.83 11.40
N TRP A 206 9.86 -1.66 12.39
CA TRP A 206 10.23 -1.81 13.79
C TRP A 206 10.72 -3.22 14.11
N ASP A 207 9.96 -4.23 13.70
CA ASP A 207 10.28 -5.63 13.98
C ASP A 207 11.54 -6.08 13.24
N VAL A 208 11.85 -5.52 12.07
CA VAL A 208 13.15 -5.75 11.39
C VAL A 208 14.30 -5.02 12.08
N ALA A 209 14.07 -3.82 12.60
CA ALA A 209 15.11 -3.03 13.27
C ALA A 209 15.52 -3.60 14.65
N VAL A 210 14.61 -4.31 15.31
CA VAL A 210 14.83 -4.89 16.66
C VAL A 210 15.12 -6.40 16.60
N ALA A 211 14.99 -7.03 15.43
CA ALA A 211 15.32 -8.45 15.21
C ALA A 211 16.84 -8.70 15.13
#